data_AF-A0A1A2WPW1-F1
#
_entry.id   AF-A0A1A2WPW1-F1
#
_cell.length_a   1.000
_cell.length_b   1.000
_cell.length_c   1.000
_cell.angle_alpha   90.00
_cell.angle_beta   90.00
_cell.angle_gamma   90.00
#
_symmetry.space_group_name_H-M   'P 1'
#
loop_
_entity.id
_entity.type
_entity.pdbx_description
1 polymer ?
#
loop_
_entity_poly.entity_id
_entity_poly.type
_entity_poly.pdbx_seq_one_letter_code
_entity_poly.pdbx_strand_id
1 'polypeptide(L)'
;MADLERWRDRLVTANARRGGAFGCVLGSMVSQLADRDERCRLLLAGYFAEWQRLVAAALRRLQTCGELARDANPEELATGLIAALQGGYVLSQASHDVDDMAAAIDVALSRIRSYVIAE
;
A
#
# COMPACT_ATOMS: atom_id res chain seq x y z
N MET A 1 -8.90 -6.97 10.19
CA MET A 1 -7.63 -7.36 9.50
C MET A 1 -7.81 -8.16 8.21
N ALA A 2 -8.68 -9.17 8.19
CA ALA A 2 -8.82 -10.10 7.04
C ALA A 2 -9.02 -9.43 5.66
N ASP A 3 -9.70 -8.27 5.59
CA ASP A 3 -9.86 -7.53 4.32
C ASP A 3 -8.54 -6.98 3.77
N LEU A 4 -7.62 -6.54 4.62
CA LEU A 4 -6.30 -6.05 4.20
C LEU A 4 -5.42 -7.19 3.69
N GLU A 5 -5.50 -8.36 4.32
CA GLU A 5 -4.80 -9.57 3.89
C GLU A 5 -5.34 -10.05 2.54
N ARG A 6 -6.66 -10.11 2.37
CA ARG A 6 -7.30 -10.39 1.07
C ARG A 6 -6.93 -9.37 0.00
N TRP A 7 -6.78 -8.10 0.36
CA TRP A 7 -6.35 -7.06 -0.57
C TRP A 7 -4.89 -7.29 -0.99
N ARG A 8 -3.99 -7.57 -0.04
CA ARG A 8 -2.59 -7.95 -0.30
C ARG A 8 -2.50 -9.16 -1.22
N ASP A 9 -3.25 -10.23 -0.96
CA ASP A 9 -3.18 -11.46 -1.76
C ASP A 9 -3.63 -11.23 -3.20
N ARG A 10 -4.65 -10.39 -3.41
CA ARG A 10 -5.08 -9.99 -4.76
C ARG A 10 -4.00 -9.20 -5.50
N LEU A 11 -3.30 -8.30 -4.82
CA LEU A 11 -2.23 -7.52 -5.41
C LEU A 11 -1.03 -8.39 -5.80
N VAL A 12 -0.57 -9.24 -4.89
CA VAL A 12 0.54 -10.19 -5.11
C VAL A 12 0.17 -11.15 -6.25
N THR A 13 -1.01 -11.77 -6.21
CA THR A 13 -1.47 -12.68 -7.27
C THR A 13 -1.53 -12.00 -8.64
N ALA A 14 -2.03 -10.77 -8.69
CA ALA A 14 -2.13 -10.01 -9.94
C ALA A 14 -0.75 -9.69 -10.53
N ASN A 15 0.24 -9.36 -9.68
CA ASN A 15 1.60 -9.12 -10.13
C ASN A 15 2.31 -10.43 -10.53
N ALA A 16 2.15 -11.50 -9.76
CA ALA A 16 2.70 -12.83 -10.04
C ALA A 16 2.28 -13.36 -11.42
N ARG A 17 1.02 -13.14 -11.83
CA ARG A 17 0.50 -13.51 -13.16
C ARG A 17 1.25 -12.85 -14.33
N ARG A 18 2.02 -11.80 -14.05
CA ARG A 18 2.87 -11.08 -15.01
C ARG A 18 4.35 -11.30 -14.74
N GLY A 19 4.71 -12.30 -13.92
CA GLY A 19 6.10 -12.63 -13.57
C GLY A 19 6.81 -11.50 -12.82
N GLY A 20 6.13 -10.79 -11.92
CA GLY A 20 6.71 -9.68 -11.17
C GLY A 20 6.93 -8.39 -11.98
N ALA A 21 6.84 -8.46 -13.31
CA ALA A 21 7.20 -7.36 -14.21
C ALA A 21 6.21 -6.17 -14.20
N PHE A 22 5.10 -6.27 -13.46
CA PHE A 22 4.07 -5.25 -13.47
C PHE A 22 4.28 -4.22 -12.36
N GLY A 23 4.80 -3.04 -12.71
CA GLY A 23 4.84 -1.90 -11.81
C GLY A 23 3.49 -1.22 -11.61
N CYS A 24 3.39 -0.34 -10.61
CA CYS A 24 2.22 0.54 -10.46
C CYS A 24 2.18 1.55 -11.62
N VAL A 25 1.08 1.59 -12.38
CA VAL A 25 0.89 2.55 -13.50
C VAL A 25 0.98 4.00 -13.01
N LEU A 26 0.38 4.31 -11.86
CA LEU A 26 0.48 5.65 -11.27
C LEU A 26 1.91 5.95 -10.81
N GLY A 27 2.58 4.97 -10.18
CA GLY A 27 3.96 5.11 -9.73
C GLY A 27 4.95 5.33 -10.87
N SER A 28 4.78 4.65 -12.00
CA SER A 28 5.65 4.83 -13.18
C SER A 28 5.43 6.17 -13.88
N MET A 29 4.23 6.75 -13.78
CA MET A 29 3.97 8.11 -14.26
C MET A 29 4.65 9.18 -13.40
N VAL A 30 4.78 8.96 -12.09
CA VAL A 30 5.47 9.91 -11.19
C VAL A 30 6.90 10.14 -11.66
N SER A 31 7.68 9.09 -11.90
CA SER A 31 9.09 9.22 -12.32
C SER A 31 9.26 9.90 -13.69
N GLN A 32 8.25 9.87 -14.55
CA GLN A 32 8.31 10.45 -15.88
C GLN A 32 7.82 11.90 -15.93
N LEU A 33 6.80 12.23 -15.12
CA LEU A 33 6.02 13.46 -15.24
C LEU A 33 6.20 14.44 -14.08
N ALA A 34 6.54 13.97 -12.88
CA ALA A 34 6.50 14.83 -11.67
C ALA A 34 7.41 16.06 -11.78
N ASP A 35 8.59 15.92 -12.38
CA ASP A 35 9.57 17.01 -12.53
C ASP A 35 9.36 17.86 -13.80
N ARG A 36 8.38 17.50 -14.63
CA ARG A 36 8.19 18.09 -15.97
C ARG A 36 6.81 18.73 -16.16
N ASP A 37 5.80 18.26 -15.44
CA ASP A 37 4.43 18.75 -15.53
C ASP A 37 3.81 18.86 -14.14
N GLU A 38 3.71 20.09 -13.65
CA GLU A 38 3.15 20.43 -12.34
C GLU A 38 1.69 20.00 -12.20
N ARG A 39 0.90 20.08 -13.27
CA ARG A 39 -0.50 19.65 -13.23
C ARG A 39 -0.59 18.14 -13.08
N CYS A 40 0.22 17.39 -13.83
CA CYS A 40 0.31 15.94 -13.67
C CYS A 40 0.82 15.56 -12.27
N ARG A 41 1.84 16.25 -11.75
CA ARG A 41 2.36 16.03 -10.39
C ARG A 41 1.27 16.18 -9.33
N LEU A 42 0.48 17.25 -9.40
CA LEU A 42 -0.62 17.51 -8.46
C LEU A 42 -1.73 16.45 -8.57
N LEU A 43 -2.09 16.03 -9.79
CA LEU A 43 -3.08 14.96 -9.99
C LEU A 43 -2.58 13.62 -9.42
N LEU A 44 -1.33 13.24 -9.69
CA LEU A 44 -0.72 12.02 -9.17
C LEU A 44 -0.66 12.04 -7.64
N ALA A 45 -0.23 13.16 -7.05
CA ALA A 45 -0.25 13.36 -5.60
C ALA A 45 -1.66 13.19 -5.01
N GLY A 46 -2.68 13.76 -5.68
CA GLY A 46 -4.08 13.60 -5.30
C GLY A 46 -4.56 12.15 -5.32
N TYR A 47 -4.18 11.37 -6.32
CA TYR A 47 -4.52 9.94 -6.39
C TYR A 47 -3.89 9.13 -5.26
N PHE A 48 -2.61 9.36 -4.94
CA PHE A 48 -1.97 8.68 -3.81
C PHE A 48 -2.56 9.10 -2.47
N ALA A 49 -2.87 10.39 -2.30
CA ALA A 49 -3.53 10.89 -1.10
C ALA A 49 -4.91 10.24 -0.91
N GLU A 50 -5.66 10.04 -2.00
CA GLU A 50 -6.95 9.35 -1.94
C GLU A 50 -6.81 7.88 -1.53
N TRP A 51 -5.82 7.16 -2.06
CA TRP A 51 -5.54 5.79 -1.63
C TRP A 51 -5.17 5.69 -0.15
N GLN A 52 -4.30 6.58 0.32
CA GLN A 52 -3.94 6.68 1.74
C GLN A 52 -5.17 6.98 2.60
N ARG A 53 -6.03 7.89 2.16
CA ARG A 53 -7.28 8.24 2.87
C ARG A 53 -8.24 7.06 2.98
N LEU A 54 -8.39 6.25 1.91
CA LEU A 54 -9.24 5.06 1.93
C LEU A 54 -8.74 3.99 2.91
N VAL A 55 -7.42 3.77 2.94
CA VAL A 55 -6.79 2.85 3.90
C VAL A 55 -6.92 3.37 5.32
N ALA A 56 -6.62 4.64 5.57
CA ALA A 56 -6.76 5.27 6.89
C ALA A 56 -8.21 5.19 7.39
N ALA A 57 -9.19 5.41 6.51
CA ALA A 57 -10.60 5.25 6.85
C ALA A 57 -10.95 3.80 7.24
N ALA A 58 -10.33 2.80 6.62
CA ALA A 58 -10.50 1.40 7.02
C ALA A 58 -9.92 1.12 8.42
N LEU A 59 -8.73 1.63 8.70
CA LEU A 59 -8.09 1.50 10.01
C LEU A 59 -8.90 2.22 11.11
N ARG A 60 -9.43 3.42 10.83
CA ARG A 60 -10.33 4.13 11.76
C ARG A 60 -11.61 3.34 12.05
N ARG A 61 -12.17 2.62 11.07
CA ARG A 61 -13.32 1.73 11.33
C ARG A 61 -12.95 0.62 12.29
N LEU A 62 -11.78 -0.01 12.12
CA LEU A 62 -11.28 -1.03 13.06
C LEU A 62 -11.10 -0.46 14.47
N GLN A 63 -10.61 0.78 14.61
CA GLN A 63 -10.53 1.45 15.91
C GLN A 63 -11.91 1.68 16.53
N THR A 64 -12.87 2.19 15.75
CA THR A 64 -14.24 2.43 16.24
C THR A 64 -14.94 1.15 16.65
N CYS A 65 -14.66 0.02 15.98
CA CYS A 65 -15.16 -1.31 16.36
C CYS A 65 -14.43 -1.93 17.56
N GLY A 66 -13.37 -1.30 18.08
CA GLY A 66 -12.56 -1.87 19.16
C GLY A 66 -11.65 -3.02 18.73
N GLU A 67 -11.35 -3.16 17.44
CA GLU A 67 -10.44 -4.18 16.90
C GLU A 67 -8.99 -3.67 16.80
N LEU A 68 -8.79 -2.35 16.75
CA LEU A 68 -7.48 -1.70 16.67
C LEU A 68 -7.29 -0.73 17.84
N ALA A 69 -6.09 -0.72 18.43
CA ALA A 69 -5.74 0.10 19.56
C ALA A 69 -5.92 1.60 19.27
N ARG A 70 -6.30 2.38 20.30
CA ARG A 70 -6.59 3.82 20.17
C ARG A 70 -5.34 4.68 19.95
N ASP A 71 -4.16 4.16 20.29
CA ASP A 71 -2.86 4.81 20.09
C ASP A 71 -2.23 4.49 18.72
N ALA A 72 -2.83 3.60 17.93
CA ALA A 72 -2.48 3.43 16.53
C ALA A 72 -2.80 4.71 15.76
N ASN A 73 -1.87 5.19 14.93
CA ASN A 73 -2.09 6.33 14.04
C ASN A 73 -2.52 5.83 12.63
N PRO A 74 -3.81 5.92 12.26
CA PRO A 74 -4.31 5.42 10.98
C PRO A 74 -3.66 6.06 9.76
N GLU A 75 -3.33 7.34 9.84
CA GLU A 75 -2.75 8.11 8.74
C GLU A 75 -1.31 7.68 8.45
N GLU A 76 -0.51 7.48 9.51
CA GLU A 76 0.86 6.97 9.38
C GLU A 76 0.88 5.53 8.88
N LEU A 77 0.02 4.66 9.43
CA LEU A 77 -0.09 3.26 9.02
C LEU A 77 -0.54 3.13 7.56
N ALA A 78 -1.50 3.95 7.14
CA ALA A 78 -1.94 3.99 5.74
C ALA A 78 -0.83 4.46 4.80
N THR A 79 -0.09 5.49 5.19
CA THR A 79 1.06 5.98 4.42
C THR A 79 2.12 4.90 4.28
N GLY A 80 2.48 4.23 5.38
CA GLY A 80 3.44 3.14 5.39
C GLY A 80 3.02 1.96 4.50
N LEU A 81 1.74 1.57 4.53
CA LEU A 81 1.22 0.49 3.70
C LEU A 81 1.27 0.82 2.20
N ILE A 82 0.87 2.04 1.81
CA ILE A 82 0.93 2.48 0.42
C ILE A 82 2.38 2.63 -0.05
N ALA A 83 3.28 3.14 0.81
CA ALA A 83 4.70 3.22 0.50
C ALA A 83 5.33 1.83 0.29
N ALA A 84 5.03 0.87 1.17
CA ALA A 84 5.48 -0.51 1.03
C ALA A 84 4.96 -1.17 -0.27
N LEU A 85 3.71 -0.89 -0.64
CA LEU A 85 3.14 -1.34 -1.91
C LEU A 85 3.92 -0.77 -3.12
N GLN A 86 4.21 0.53 -3.13
CA GLN A 86 4.94 1.16 -4.23
C GLN A 86 6.39 0.65 -4.31
N GLY A 87 7.08 0.53 -3.18
CA GLY A 87 8.42 -0.08 -3.12
C GLY A 87 8.42 -1.54 -3.56
N GLY A 88 7.42 -2.31 -3.16
CA GLY A 88 7.23 -3.70 -3.58
C GLY A 88 7.07 -3.84 -5.10
N TYR A 89 6.30 -2.94 -5.74
CA TYR A 89 6.21 -2.89 -7.20
C TYR A 89 7.57 -2.64 -7.87
N VAL A 90 8.38 -1.73 -7.33
CA VAL A 90 9.71 -1.42 -7.87
C VAL A 90 10.65 -2.62 -7.76
N LEU A 91 10.72 -3.24 -6.57
CA LEU A 91 11.59 -4.40 -6.34
C LEU A 91 11.18 -5.57 -7.22
N SER A 92 9.88 -5.89 -7.25
CA SER A 92 9.35 -6.99 -8.04
C SER A 92 9.59 -6.84 -9.54
N GLN A 93 9.46 -5.60 -10.04
CA GLN A 93 9.75 -5.30 -11.44
C GLN A 93 11.25 -5.45 -11.76
N ALA A 94 12.12 -5.09 -10.82
CA ALA A 94 13.57 -5.22 -11.00
C ALA A 94 14.02 -6.69 -10.97
N SER A 95 13.53 -7.48 -10.01
CA SER A 95 13.89 -8.89 -9.84
C SER A 95 13.14 -9.83 -10.79
N HIS A 96 12.04 -9.37 -11.40
CA HIS A 96 11.06 -10.24 -12.08
C HIS A 96 10.55 -11.36 -11.16
N ASP A 97 10.40 -11.01 -9.88
CA ASP A 97 9.94 -11.91 -8.83
C ASP A 97 8.93 -11.18 -7.95
N VAL A 98 7.82 -11.83 -7.60
CA VAL A 98 6.77 -11.21 -6.78
C VAL A 98 7.11 -11.23 -5.29
N ASP A 99 8.08 -12.04 -4.88
CA ASP A 99 8.36 -12.30 -3.47
C ASP A 99 8.78 -11.04 -2.71
N ASP A 100 9.54 -10.14 -3.34
CA ASP A 100 9.93 -8.85 -2.74
C ASP A 100 8.71 -7.96 -2.45
N MET A 101 7.72 -7.95 -3.36
CA MET A 101 6.46 -7.23 -3.15
C MET A 101 5.67 -7.84 -2.00
N ALA A 102 5.60 -9.16 -1.95
CA ALA A 102 4.90 -9.91 -0.92
C ALA A 102 5.50 -9.57 0.47
N ALA A 103 6.82 -9.67 0.60
CA ALA A 103 7.56 -9.36 1.82
C ALA A 103 7.36 -7.91 2.29
N ALA A 104 7.45 -6.93 1.37
CA ALA A 104 7.28 -5.52 1.71
C ALA A 104 5.88 -5.24 2.30
N ILE A 105 4.83 -5.76 1.67
CA ILE A 105 3.45 -5.56 2.16
C ILE A 105 3.25 -6.31 3.49
N ASP A 106 3.83 -7.51 3.64
CA ASP A 106 3.70 -8.29 4.87
C ASP A 106 4.33 -7.60 6.09
N VAL A 107 5.47 -6.91 5.91
CA VAL A 107 6.08 -6.08 6.96
C VAL A 107 5.15 -4.93 7.36
N ALA A 108 4.56 -4.23 6.39
CA ALA A 108 3.61 -3.15 6.68
C ALA A 108 2.34 -3.66 7.38
N LEU A 109 1.79 -4.79 6.95
CA LEU A 109 0.66 -5.44 7.60
C LEU A 109 1.00 -5.94 9.01
N SER A 110 2.22 -6.44 9.23
CA SER A 110 2.71 -6.82 10.56
C SER A 110 2.73 -5.62 11.51
N ARG A 111 3.15 -4.44 11.03
CA ARG A 111 3.09 -3.20 11.82
C ARG A 111 1.65 -2.85 12.19
N ILE A 112 0.69 -2.94 11.27
CA ILE A 112 -0.73 -2.74 11.59
C ILE A 112 -1.22 -3.79 12.60
N ARG A 113 -0.84 -5.06 12.40
CA ARG A 113 -1.21 -6.18 13.28
C ARG A 113 -0.71 -5.99 14.71
N SER A 114 0.45 -5.33 14.91
CA SER A 114 0.96 -5.01 16.25
C SER A 114 0.06 -4.11 17.08
N TYR A 115 -0.94 -3.45 16.45
CA TYR A 115 -1.96 -2.64 17.12
C TYR A 115 -3.33 -3.33 17.23
N VAL A 116 -3.48 -4.57 16.75
CA VAL A 116 -4.75 -5.30 16.85
C VAL A 116 -4.94 -5.78 18.28
N ILE A 117 -6.14 -5.52 18.83
CA ILE A 117 -6.48 -5.77 20.24
C ILE A 117 -7.53 -6.88 20.42
N ALA A 118 -8.16 -7.33 19.33
CA ALA A 118 -9.16 -8.40 19.34
C ALA A 118 -8.60 -9.68 18.70
N GLU A 119 -8.81 -10.82 19.37
CA GLU A 119 -8.59 -12.18 18.84
C GLU A 119 -9.69 -12.60 17.86
#